data_AF-A0A4Y8CD11-F1
#
_entry.id   AF-A0A4Y8CD11-F1
#
_cell.length_a   1.000
_cell.length_b   1.000
_cell.length_c   1.000
_cell.angle_alpha   90.00
_cell.angle_beta   90.00
_cell.angle_gamma   90.00
#
_symmetry.space_group_name_H-M   'P 1'
#
loop_
_entity.id
_entity.type
_entity.pdbx_description
1 polymer ?
#
loop_
_entity_poly.entity_id
_entity_poly.type
_entity_poly.pdbx_seq_one_letter_code
_entity_poly.pdbx_strand_id
1 'polypeptide(L)'
;MHPGNVLNYDYTVARYFMFTTVLFGIVGMAIGTLIAFQMAYPNLNYLAGEYATFSRLRPLHTSGVIFGFMLSGIWATWYYIGQRVLKVSMAESRFLMVVGKLHFWLYMLTMVLAVISLFMGVTTSKEYAELEWPLDILVVLVWVLWGVSIFGLIGIRREKTLYISLWYYIATFLGIAMLYLFNNMEVPTYFVAGMGKWWHSVSMYAGTNDALVQWWYG
;
A
#
# COMPACT_ATOMS: atom_id res chain seq x y z
N MET A 1 40.43 -3.16 -3.18
CA MET A 1 39.41 -3.41 -2.14
C MET A 1 40.17 -3.74 -0.86
N HIS A 2 39.95 -3.00 0.23
CA HIS A 2 40.51 -3.35 1.54
C HIS A 2 39.86 -4.67 2.01
N PRO A 3 40.62 -5.71 2.41
CA PRO A 3 40.08 -7.02 2.83
C PRO A 3 39.33 -7.03 4.18
N GLY A 4 38.97 -5.88 4.75
CA GLY A 4 38.61 -5.77 6.17
C GLY A 4 37.14 -5.60 6.52
N ASN A 5 36.25 -5.22 5.58
CA ASN A 5 34.83 -4.97 5.90
C ASN A 5 33.93 -5.90 5.09
N VAL A 6 33.60 -7.06 5.67
CA VAL A 6 32.51 -7.90 5.17
C VAL A 6 31.23 -7.05 5.18
N LEU A 7 30.59 -6.93 4.01
CA LEU A 7 29.37 -6.15 3.87
C LEU A 7 28.24 -6.83 4.66
N ASN A 8 27.84 -6.23 5.78
CA ASN A 8 26.75 -6.70 6.61
C ASN A 8 25.45 -5.95 6.25
N TYR A 9 24.45 -6.69 5.81
CA TYR A 9 23.14 -6.14 5.45
C TYR A 9 22.24 -5.97 6.67
N ASP A 10 21.49 -4.86 6.73
CA ASP A 10 20.48 -4.64 7.77
C ASP A 10 19.12 -5.17 7.31
N TYR A 11 18.62 -6.22 7.96
CA TYR A 11 17.33 -6.82 7.64
C TYR A 11 16.20 -6.42 8.60
N THR A 12 16.36 -5.33 9.35
CA THR A 12 15.35 -4.89 10.33
C THR A 12 14.04 -4.55 9.64
N VAL A 13 14.07 -3.66 8.64
CA VAL A 13 12.87 -3.22 7.92
C VAL A 13 12.29 -4.35 7.06
N ALA A 14 13.15 -5.17 6.43
CA ALA A 14 12.70 -6.35 5.68
C ALA A 14 11.93 -7.34 6.57
N ARG A 15 12.41 -7.60 7.80
CA ARG A 15 11.71 -8.45 8.76
C ARG A 15 10.38 -7.87 9.21
N TYR A 16 10.32 -6.57 9.47
CA TYR A 16 9.07 -5.91 9.84
C TYR A 16 8.00 -6.11 8.77
N PHE A 17 8.31 -5.82 7.50
CA PHE A 17 7.39 -6.05 6.41
C PHE A 17 7.07 -7.54 6.20
N MET A 18 8.03 -8.45 6.36
CA MET A 18 7.78 -9.90 6.27
C MET A 18 6.75 -10.37 7.31
N PHE A 19 6.85 -9.93 8.56
CA PHE A 19 5.84 -10.26 9.58
C PHE A 19 4.47 -9.65 9.22
N THR A 20 4.46 -8.42 8.72
CA THR A 20 3.23 -7.77 8.26
C THR A 20 2.58 -8.51 7.08
N THR A 21 3.38 -9.04 6.15
CA THR A 21 2.90 -9.92 5.06
C THR A 21 2.18 -11.13 5.62
N VAL A 22 2.80 -11.86 6.55
CA VAL A 22 2.16 -13.04 7.14
C VAL A 22 0.87 -12.66 7.86
N LEU A 23 0.89 -11.57 8.64
CA LEU A 23 -0.28 -11.08 9.38
C LEU A 23 -1.46 -10.76 8.46
N PHE A 24 -1.27 -9.87 7.49
CA PHE A 24 -2.35 -9.51 6.56
C PHE A 24 -2.71 -10.63 5.60
N GLY A 25 -1.78 -11.53 5.29
CA GLY A 25 -2.07 -12.73 4.50
C GLY A 25 -3.10 -13.62 5.19
N ILE A 26 -2.88 -13.90 6.48
CA ILE A 26 -3.82 -14.68 7.29
C ILE A 26 -5.15 -13.93 7.44
N VAL A 27 -5.12 -12.66 7.85
CA VAL A 27 -6.35 -11.88 8.11
C VAL A 27 -7.16 -11.69 6.83
N GLY A 28 -6.52 -11.26 5.74
CA GLY A 28 -7.17 -11.02 4.46
C GLY A 28 -7.80 -12.28 3.89
N MET A 29 -7.08 -13.41 3.89
CA MET A 29 -7.63 -14.69 3.41
C MET A 29 -8.74 -15.24 4.31
N ALA A 30 -8.67 -15.01 5.63
CA ALA A 30 -9.74 -15.39 6.55
C ALA A 30 -11.04 -14.62 6.27
N ILE A 31 -10.95 -13.30 6.05
CA ILE A 31 -12.12 -12.49 5.62
C ILE A 31 -12.62 -12.99 4.26
N GLY A 32 -11.72 -13.29 3.31
CA GLY A 32 -12.07 -13.86 2.01
C GLY A 32 -12.87 -15.16 2.12
N THR A 33 -12.44 -16.04 3.02
CA THR A 33 -13.15 -17.29 3.31
C THR A 33 -14.53 -17.02 3.91
N LEU A 34 -14.64 -16.07 4.85
CA LEU A 34 -15.92 -15.67 5.44
C LEU A 34 -16.90 -15.13 4.39
N ILE A 35 -16.47 -14.18 3.55
CA ILE A 35 -17.34 -13.59 2.53
C ILE A 35 -17.73 -14.59 1.43
N ALA A 36 -16.88 -15.59 1.15
CA ALA A 36 -17.25 -16.72 0.30
C ALA A 36 -18.39 -17.54 0.92
N PHE A 37 -18.32 -17.83 2.22
CA PHE A 37 -19.43 -18.48 2.93
C PHE A 37 -20.67 -17.61 3.01
N GLN A 38 -20.56 -16.28 3.08
CA GLN A 38 -21.73 -15.39 3.05
C GLN A 38 -22.51 -15.46 1.73
N MET A 39 -21.84 -15.71 0.61
CA MET A 39 -22.51 -15.94 -0.68
C MET A 39 -23.24 -17.29 -0.72
N ALA A 40 -22.68 -18.32 -0.06
CA ALA A 40 -23.31 -19.65 0.02
C ALA A 40 -24.44 -19.72 1.07
N TYR A 41 -24.25 -19.04 2.20
CA TYR A 41 -25.15 -19.01 3.35
C TYR A 41 -25.41 -17.55 3.77
N PRO A 42 -26.40 -16.88 3.17
CA PRO A 42 -26.66 -15.45 3.38
C PRO A 42 -26.89 -15.04 4.84
N ASN A 43 -27.35 -15.95 5.71
CA ASN A 43 -27.53 -15.69 7.14
C ASN A 43 -26.23 -15.24 7.85
N LEU A 44 -25.06 -15.60 7.32
CA LEU A 44 -23.76 -15.19 7.86
C LEU A 44 -23.46 -13.69 7.69
N ASN A 45 -24.27 -12.95 6.93
CA ASN A 45 -24.15 -11.48 6.84
C ASN A 45 -24.54 -10.79 8.16
N TYR A 46 -25.30 -11.45 9.02
CA TYR A 46 -25.85 -10.84 10.24
C TYR A 46 -25.07 -11.17 11.51
N LEU A 47 -23.87 -11.76 11.39
CA LEU A 47 -23.03 -12.19 12.53
C LEU A 47 -22.64 -11.03 13.49
N ALA A 48 -22.48 -9.82 12.96
CA ALA A 48 -22.15 -8.63 13.74
C ALA A 48 -22.91 -7.39 13.22
N GLY A 49 -24.20 -7.57 12.89
CA GLY A 49 -25.03 -6.50 12.31
C GLY A 49 -24.45 -5.96 11.01
N GLU A 50 -24.45 -4.63 10.85
CA GLU A 50 -23.96 -3.97 9.62
C GLU A 50 -22.47 -4.20 9.34
N TYR A 51 -21.66 -4.44 10.38
CA TYR A 51 -20.20 -4.57 10.27
C TYR A 51 -19.74 -5.90 9.66
N ALA A 52 -20.58 -6.93 9.72
CA ALA A 52 -20.29 -8.23 9.11
C ALA A 52 -20.95 -8.40 7.74
N THR A 53 -21.56 -7.36 7.16
CA THR A 53 -22.19 -7.50 5.86
C THR A 53 -21.17 -7.69 4.75
N PHE A 54 -21.51 -8.49 3.75
CA PHE A 54 -20.66 -8.77 2.59
C PHE A 54 -20.18 -7.49 1.89
N SER A 55 -21.04 -6.47 1.79
CA SER A 55 -20.71 -5.20 1.14
C SER A 55 -19.63 -4.40 1.87
N ARG A 56 -19.52 -4.49 3.20
CA ARG A 56 -18.43 -3.85 3.96
C ARG A 56 -17.18 -4.74 4.03
N LEU A 57 -17.35 -6.05 4.16
CA LEU A 57 -16.24 -6.98 4.26
C LEU A 57 -15.52 -7.22 2.92
N ARG A 58 -16.18 -7.05 1.77
CA ARG A 58 -15.56 -7.22 0.45
C ARG A 58 -14.42 -6.23 0.21
N PRO A 59 -14.61 -4.90 0.33
CA PRO A 59 -13.51 -3.92 0.29
C PRO A 59 -12.41 -4.23 1.30
N LEU A 60 -12.79 -4.63 2.52
CA LEU A 60 -11.80 -4.96 3.55
C LEU A 60 -10.94 -6.18 3.18
N HIS A 61 -11.55 -7.19 2.56
CA HIS A 61 -10.83 -8.34 2.02
C HIS A 61 -9.90 -7.95 0.87
N THR A 62 -10.41 -7.23 -0.14
CA THR A 62 -9.62 -6.85 -1.32
C THR A 62 -8.44 -5.97 -0.93
N SER A 63 -8.67 -4.88 -0.19
CA SER A 63 -7.61 -3.99 0.29
C SER A 63 -6.65 -4.71 1.26
N GLY A 64 -7.16 -5.60 2.12
CA GLY A 64 -6.35 -6.39 3.05
C GLY A 64 -5.41 -7.36 2.35
N VAL A 65 -5.86 -8.02 1.27
CA VAL A 65 -5.03 -8.96 0.51
C VAL A 65 -4.05 -8.22 -0.42
N ILE A 66 -4.47 -7.15 -1.09
CA ILE A 66 -3.61 -6.44 -2.04
C ILE A 66 -2.63 -5.53 -1.29
N PHE A 67 -3.13 -4.57 -0.52
CA PHE A 67 -2.29 -3.55 0.11
C PHE A 67 -1.75 -3.99 1.47
N GLY A 68 -2.44 -4.90 2.16
CA GLY A 68 -1.94 -5.52 3.40
C GLY A 68 -0.92 -6.62 3.12
N PHE A 69 -1.33 -7.67 2.41
CA PHE A 69 -0.49 -8.85 2.17
C PHE A 69 0.50 -8.66 1.02
N MET A 70 0.03 -8.43 -0.21
CA MET A 70 0.91 -8.44 -1.39
C MET A 70 1.93 -7.29 -1.35
N LEU A 71 1.48 -6.08 -1.01
CA LEU A 71 2.35 -4.90 -0.99
C LEU A 71 3.42 -4.97 0.12
N SER A 72 3.07 -5.45 1.32
CA SER A 72 4.09 -5.69 2.35
C SER A 72 5.10 -6.75 1.91
N GLY A 73 4.69 -7.76 1.14
CA GLY A 73 5.59 -8.75 0.55
C GLY A 73 6.56 -8.13 -0.46
N ILE A 74 6.06 -7.21 -1.30
CA ILE A 74 6.89 -6.43 -2.25
C ILE A 74 7.91 -5.57 -1.49
N TRP A 75 7.52 -4.94 -0.38
CA TRP A 75 8.46 -4.14 0.39
C TRP A 75 9.45 -4.97 1.21
N ALA A 76 9.03 -6.10 1.77
CA ALA A 76 9.94 -7.05 2.42
C ALA A 76 11.03 -7.52 1.43
N THR A 77 10.62 -7.85 0.21
CA THR A 77 11.54 -8.28 -0.85
C THR A 77 12.41 -7.13 -1.35
N TRP A 78 11.89 -5.90 -1.49
CA TRP A 78 12.70 -4.72 -1.81
C TRP A 78 13.81 -4.49 -0.78
N TYR A 79 13.46 -4.38 0.50
CA TYR A 79 14.42 -4.12 1.58
C TYR A 79 15.43 -5.25 1.76
N TYR A 80 15.14 -6.46 1.28
CA TYR A 80 16.10 -7.56 1.25
C TYR A 80 16.98 -7.57 -0.01
N ILE A 81 16.35 -7.65 -1.19
CA ILE A 81 17.03 -7.82 -2.49
C ILE A 81 17.78 -6.56 -2.88
N GLY A 82 17.20 -5.37 -2.68
CA GLY A 82 17.79 -4.08 -3.08
C GLY A 82 19.21 -3.92 -2.54
N GLN A 83 19.41 -4.24 -1.26
CA GLN A 83 20.73 -4.22 -0.63
C GLN A 83 21.73 -5.20 -1.29
N ARG A 84 21.26 -6.41 -1.61
CA ARG A 84 22.10 -7.50 -2.14
C ARG A 84 22.53 -7.28 -3.58
N VAL A 85 21.62 -6.84 -4.44
CA VAL A 85 21.90 -6.65 -5.87
C VAL A 85 22.62 -5.33 -6.15
N LEU A 86 22.47 -4.33 -5.29
CA LEU A 86 23.22 -3.06 -5.36
C LEU A 86 24.55 -3.11 -4.59
N LYS A 87 24.79 -4.20 -3.85
CA LYS A 87 25.95 -4.40 -2.96
C LYS A 87 26.14 -3.24 -1.99
N VAL A 88 25.06 -2.78 -1.37
CA VAL A 88 25.08 -1.72 -0.36
C VAL A 88 24.15 -2.06 0.79
N SER A 89 24.55 -1.76 2.02
CA SER A 89 23.73 -1.98 3.20
C SER A 89 22.99 -0.71 3.60
N MET A 90 21.73 -0.85 4.02
CA MET A 90 20.93 0.25 4.59
C MET A 90 21.59 0.84 5.84
N ALA A 91 22.39 0.05 6.58
CA ALA A 91 23.13 0.52 7.75
C ALA A 91 24.21 1.56 7.41
N GLU A 92 24.66 1.62 6.15
CA GLU A 92 25.68 2.58 5.71
C GLU A 92 25.13 4.00 5.57
N SER A 93 23.80 4.16 5.48
CA SER A 93 23.15 5.45 5.40
C SER A 93 22.12 5.60 6.51
N ARG A 94 22.48 6.39 7.54
CA ARG A 94 21.55 6.75 8.63
C ARG A 94 20.26 7.35 8.08
N PHE A 95 20.35 8.17 7.04
CA PHE A 95 19.19 8.76 6.37
C PHE A 95 18.27 7.69 5.76
N LEU A 96 18.80 6.79 4.92
CA LEU A 96 17.98 5.75 4.30
C LEU A 96 17.41 4.79 5.35
N MET A 97 18.14 4.53 6.42
CA MET A 97 17.63 3.73 7.51
C MET A 97 16.45 4.39 8.24
N VAL A 98 16.51 5.70 8.48
CA VAL A 98 15.38 6.45 9.05
C VAL A 98 14.19 6.44 8.09
N VAL A 99 14.43 6.69 6.79
CA VAL A 99 13.37 6.64 5.76
C VAL A 99 12.71 5.27 5.71
N GLY A 100 13.47 4.17 5.74
CA GLY A 100 12.91 2.82 5.72
C GLY A 100 12.06 2.48 6.95
N LYS A 101 12.47 2.95 8.14
CA LYS A 101 11.65 2.78 9.36
C LYS A 101 10.41 3.66 9.35
N LEU A 102 10.53 4.90 8.89
CA LEU A 102 9.40 5.82 8.75
C LEU A 102 8.39 5.29 7.73
N HIS A 103 8.86 4.76 6.60
CA HIS A 103 8.04 4.09 5.60
C HIS A 103 7.19 2.97 6.24
N PHE A 104 7.82 2.09 7.02
CA PHE A 104 7.11 1.01 7.72
C PHE A 104 6.07 1.53 8.71
N TRP A 105 6.44 2.45 9.61
CA TRP A 105 5.51 2.91 10.65
C TRP A 105 4.37 3.76 10.09
N LEU A 106 4.65 4.59 9.09
CA LEU A 106 3.61 5.35 8.41
C LEU A 106 2.66 4.42 7.65
N TYR A 107 3.19 3.39 6.98
CA TYR A 107 2.35 2.35 6.37
C TYR A 107 1.47 1.64 7.39
N MET A 108 2.02 1.23 8.54
CA MET A 108 1.22 0.56 9.57
C MET A 108 0.10 1.47 10.11
N LEU A 109 0.39 2.77 10.30
CA LEU A 109 -0.62 3.76 10.65
C LEU A 109 -1.71 3.85 9.57
N THR A 110 -1.33 3.98 8.29
CA THR A 110 -2.27 4.02 7.16
C THR A 110 -3.12 2.76 7.11
N MET A 111 -2.55 1.58 7.32
CA MET A 111 -3.30 0.32 7.31
C MET A 111 -4.32 0.24 8.46
N VAL A 112 -3.95 0.67 9.66
CA VAL A 112 -4.89 0.71 10.80
C VAL A 112 -6.06 1.65 10.49
N LEU A 113 -5.76 2.84 9.95
CA LEU A 113 -6.80 3.80 9.57
C LEU A 113 -7.68 3.29 8.42
N ALA A 114 -7.09 2.61 7.43
CA ALA A 114 -7.82 2.00 6.32
C ALA A 114 -8.80 0.92 6.82
N VAL A 115 -8.34 0.03 7.70
CA VAL A 115 -9.20 -1.00 8.32
C VAL A 115 -10.37 -0.34 9.06
N ILE A 116 -10.10 0.67 9.88
CA ILE A 116 -11.15 1.39 10.63
C ILE A 116 -12.13 2.06 9.66
N SER A 117 -11.63 2.78 8.65
CA SER A 117 -12.45 3.51 7.67
C SER A 117 -13.40 2.59 6.92
N LEU A 118 -12.87 1.51 6.34
CA LEU A 118 -13.66 0.55 5.56
C LEU A 118 -14.66 -0.21 6.44
N PHE A 119 -14.27 -0.55 7.67
CA PHE A 119 -15.17 -1.20 8.63
C PHE A 119 -16.34 -0.28 9.03
N MET A 120 -16.11 1.04 9.11
CA MET A 120 -17.13 2.06 9.33
C MET A 120 -17.97 2.36 8.07
N GLY A 121 -17.68 1.72 6.92
CA GLY A 121 -18.39 1.94 5.66
C GLY A 121 -18.05 3.28 4.99
N VAL A 122 -16.92 3.89 5.34
CA VAL A 122 -16.43 5.12 4.70
C VAL A 122 -15.59 4.73 3.50
N THR A 123 -16.14 4.96 2.30
CA THR A 123 -15.51 4.57 1.03
C THR A 123 -15.97 5.43 -0.15
N THR A 124 -15.06 5.65 -1.10
CA THR A 124 -15.32 6.28 -2.41
C THR A 124 -16.08 5.39 -3.39
N SER A 125 -16.28 4.11 -3.05
CA SER A 125 -16.87 3.06 -3.91
C SER A 125 -16.09 2.67 -5.17
N LYS A 126 -14.89 3.23 -5.38
CA LYS A 126 -13.97 2.84 -6.45
C LYS A 126 -13.18 1.58 -6.06
N GLU A 127 -13.26 0.52 -6.87
CA GLU A 127 -12.56 -0.74 -6.57
C GLU A 127 -11.04 -0.55 -6.48
N TYR A 128 -10.41 -1.13 -5.47
CA TYR A 128 -8.99 -0.98 -5.15
C TYR A 128 -8.54 0.45 -4.76
N ALA A 129 -9.42 1.45 -4.86
CA ALA A 129 -9.19 2.84 -4.49
C ALA A 129 -10.27 3.31 -3.48
N GLU A 130 -10.65 2.42 -2.56
CA GLU A 130 -11.83 2.60 -1.70
C GLU A 130 -11.65 3.65 -0.60
N LEU A 131 -10.42 4.07 -0.30
CA LEU A 131 -10.13 5.01 0.78
C LEU A 131 -10.48 6.45 0.38
N GLU A 132 -10.86 7.27 1.36
CA GLU A 132 -11.14 8.70 1.14
C GLU A 132 -9.84 9.53 1.10
N TRP A 133 -9.95 10.74 0.54
CA TRP A 133 -8.84 11.66 0.27
C TRP A 133 -7.81 11.87 1.39
N PRO A 134 -8.15 11.92 2.70
CA PRO A 134 -7.13 12.10 3.74
C PRO A 134 -6.19 10.89 3.83
N LEU A 135 -6.73 9.69 3.61
CA LEU A 135 -5.93 8.45 3.62
C LEU A 135 -5.18 8.29 2.31
N ASP A 136 -5.71 8.76 1.18
CA ASP A 136 -4.99 8.79 -0.09
C ASP A 136 -3.70 9.61 -0.01
N ILE A 137 -3.75 10.76 0.67
CA ILE A 137 -2.55 11.56 0.93
C ILE A 137 -1.53 10.75 1.75
N LEU A 138 -1.97 10.02 2.78
CA LEU A 138 -1.07 9.16 3.56
C LEU A 138 -0.46 8.04 2.70
N VAL A 139 -1.24 7.42 1.81
CA VAL A 139 -0.75 6.41 0.87
C VAL A 139 0.31 7.00 -0.06
N VAL A 140 0.09 8.20 -0.60
CA VAL A 140 1.08 8.91 -1.43
C VAL A 140 2.37 9.15 -0.64
N LEU A 141 2.29 9.59 0.62
CA LEU A 141 3.48 9.79 1.46
C LEU A 141 4.25 8.49 1.71
N VAL A 142 3.55 7.39 2.01
CA VAL A 142 4.14 6.04 2.15
C VAL A 142 4.86 5.64 0.84
N TRP A 143 4.20 5.83 -0.29
CA TRP A 143 4.75 5.49 -1.61
C TRP A 143 6.01 6.31 -1.94
N VAL A 144 6.00 7.61 -1.65
CA VAL A 144 7.15 8.51 -1.84
C VAL A 144 8.32 8.08 -0.97
N LEU A 145 8.09 7.72 0.31
CA LEU A 145 9.16 7.21 1.18
C LEU A 145 9.80 5.93 0.62
N TRP A 146 9.00 5.05 0.01
CA TRP A 146 9.53 3.88 -0.68
C TRP A 146 10.36 4.28 -1.91
N GLY A 147 9.89 5.23 -2.72
CA GLY A 147 10.65 5.79 -3.85
C GLY A 147 12.01 6.37 -3.41
N VAL A 148 12.03 7.15 -2.33
CA VAL A 148 13.28 7.67 -1.73
C VAL A 148 14.21 6.52 -1.32
N SER A 149 13.67 5.42 -0.79
CA SER A 149 14.47 4.23 -0.50
C SER A 149 15.02 3.56 -1.77
N ILE A 150 14.24 3.48 -2.85
CA ILE A 150 14.67 2.92 -4.15
C ILE A 150 15.83 3.70 -4.72
N PHE A 151 15.59 4.97 -5.03
CA PHE A 151 16.58 5.81 -5.68
C PHE A 151 17.75 6.14 -4.76
N GLY A 152 17.51 6.23 -3.46
CA GLY A 152 18.55 6.39 -2.45
C GLY A 152 19.56 5.25 -2.45
N LEU A 153 19.11 3.99 -2.39
CA LEU A 153 20.01 2.83 -2.45
C LEU A 153 20.73 2.73 -3.80
N ILE A 154 20.06 3.03 -4.90
CA ILE A 154 20.66 3.07 -6.24
C ILE A 154 21.76 4.14 -6.31
N GLY A 155 21.56 5.29 -5.66
CA GLY A 155 22.51 6.41 -5.63
C GLY A 155 23.83 6.09 -4.91
N ILE A 156 23.79 5.21 -3.91
CA ILE A 156 24.98 4.80 -3.12
C ILE A 156 25.46 3.38 -3.44
N ARG A 157 25.01 2.80 -4.56
CA ARG A 157 25.34 1.43 -4.95
C ARG A 157 26.82 1.26 -5.25
N ARG A 158 27.32 0.04 -5.09
CA ARG A 158 28.68 -0.35 -5.53
C ARG A 158 28.69 -0.96 -6.93
N GLU A 159 27.58 -1.57 -7.35
CA GLU A 159 27.46 -2.20 -8.67
C GLU A 159 27.23 -1.18 -9.78
N LYS A 160 28.00 -1.28 -10.86
CA LYS A 160 27.89 -0.33 -11.99
C LYS A 160 26.60 -0.54 -12.78
N THR A 161 26.26 -1.80 -13.04
CA THR A 161 25.06 -2.20 -13.77
C THR A 161 23.89 -2.43 -12.81
N LEU A 162 22.69 -2.08 -13.24
CA LEU A 162 21.47 -2.36 -12.48
C LEU A 162 20.96 -3.75 -12.89
N TYR A 163 20.77 -4.61 -11.90
CA TYR A 163 20.14 -5.91 -12.11
C TYR A 163 18.68 -5.73 -12.55
N ILE A 164 18.20 -6.60 -13.44
CA ILE A 164 16.89 -6.47 -14.11
C ILE A 164 15.73 -6.35 -13.12
N SER A 165 15.79 -7.04 -11.96
CA SER A 165 14.72 -6.92 -10.96
C SER A 165 14.51 -5.48 -10.47
N LEU A 166 15.56 -4.65 -10.46
CA LEU A 166 15.47 -3.25 -10.06
C LEU A 166 14.67 -2.42 -11.08
N TRP A 167 14.72 -2.78 -12.36
CA TRP A 167 13.94 -2.11 -13.39
C TRP A 167 12.44 -2.33 -13.15
N TYR A 168 12.06 -3.53 -12.74
CA TYR A 168 10.67 -3.83 -12.35
C TYR A 168 10.26 -3.03 -11.11
N TYR A 169 11.10 -2.91 -10.08
CA TYR A 169 10.78 -2.05 -8.93
C TYR A 169 10.62 -0.58 -9.31
N ILE A 170 11.50 -0.04 -10.16
CA ILE A 170 11.40 1.35 -10.66
C ILE A 170 10.12 1.54 -11.49
N ALA A 171 9.81 0.59 -12.38
CA ALA A 171 8.61 0.61 -13.19
C ALA A 171 7.35 0.52 -12.34
N THR A 172 7.32 -0.36 -11.32
CA THR A 172 6.21 -0.44 -10.36
C THR A 172 6.04 0.87 -9.59
N PHE A 173 7.13 1.46 -9.09
CA PHE A 173 7.05 2.74 -8.38
C PHE A 173 6.43 3.83 -9.25
N LEU A 174 6.94 4.03 -10.47
CA LEU A 174 6.47 5.08 -11.39
C LEU A 174 5.06 4.79 -11.92
N GLY A 175 4.80 3.56 -12.33
CA GLY A 175 3.52 3.14 -12.89
C GLY A 175 2.39 3.30 -11.89
N ILE A 176 2.55 2.75 -10.68
CA ILE A 176 1.52 2.86 -9.63
C ILE A 176 1.37 4.31 -9.15
N ALA A 177 2.46 5.08 -9.03
CA ALA A 177 2.35 6.50 -8.65
C ALA A 177 1.48 7.28 -9.65
N MET A 178 1.69 7.06 -10.95
CA MET A 178 0.86 7.65 -11.98
C MET A 178 -0.60 7.17 -11.87
N LEU A 179 -0.82 5.86 -11.83
CA LEU A 179 -2.17 5.28 -11.77
C LEU A 179 -2.96 5.81 -10.55
N TYR A 180 -2.34 5.78 -9.37
CA TYR A 180 -2.96 6.19 -8.11
C TYR A 180 -3.31 7.68 -8.11
N LEU A 181 -2.38 8.55 -8.50
CA LEU A 181 -2.61 10.00 -8.48
C LEU A 181 -3.75 10.41 -9.42
N PHE A 182 -3.84 9.80 -10.59
CA PHE A 182 -4.88 10.11 -11.56
C PHE A 182 -6.23 9.51 -11.17
N ASN A 183 -6.31 8.28 -10.67
CA ASN A 183 -7.60 7.70 -10.29
C ASN A 183 -8.23 8.36 -9.05
N ASN A 184 -7.38 8.77 -8.12
CA ASN A 184 -7.76 9.39 -6.85
C ASN A 184 -7.76 10.94 -6.94
N MET A 185 -7.86 11.50 -8.15
CA MET A 185 -8.25 12.90 -8.29
C MET A 185 -9.71 13.03 -7.89
N GLU A 186 -9.95 13.76 -6.81
CA GLU A 186 -11.27 13.89 -6.22
C GLU A 186 -11.46 15.26 -5.56
N VAL A 187 -12.73 15.63 -5.43
CA VAL A 187 -13.18 16.93 -4.94
C VAL A 187 -13.73 16.76 -3.53
N PRO A 188 -13.05 17.25 -2.48
CA PRO A 188 -13.58 17.25 -1.12
C PRO A 188 -14.84 18.10 -1.03
N THR A 189 -16.00 17.48 -0.80
CA THR A 189 -17.29 18.14 -0.94
C THR A 189 -17.50 19.24 0.10
N TYR A 190 -16.93 19.08 1.29
CA TYR A 190 -17.02 20.08 2.36
C TYR A 190 -16.30 21.38 1.99
N PHE A 191 -15.09 21.30 1.44
CA PHE A 191 -14.28 22.49 1.15
C PHE A 191 -14.70 23.22 -0.12
N VAL A 192 -15.27 22.50 -1.10
CA VAL A 192 -15.68 23.09 -2.38
C VAL A 192 -17.15 23.48 -2.41
N ALA A 193 -18.03 22.66 -1.83
CA ALA A 193 -19.48 22.84 -1.90
C ALA A 193 -20.13 23.11 -0.52
N GLY A 194 -19.40 23.06 0.59
CA GLY A 194 -19.96 23.23 1.94
C GLY A 194 -20.87 22.08 2.37
N MET A 195 -20.78 20.92 1.73
CA MET A 195 -21.69 19.79 1.93
C MET A 195 -20.96 18.53 2.44
N GLY A 196 -21.66 17.74 3.24
CA GLY A 196 -21.17 16.46 3.72
C GLY A 196 -20.14 16.56 4.85
N LYS A 197 -19.43 15.46 5.09
CA LYS A 197 -18.38 15.37 6.10
C LYS A 197 -17.06 15.91 5.53
N TRP A 198 -16.16 16.38 6.39
CA TRP A 198 -14.88 16.96 5.94
C TRP A 198 -13.97 15.97 5.18
N TRP A 199 -14.11 14.69 5.47
CA TRP A 199 -13.36 13.61 4.82
C TRP A 199 -13.99 13.08 3.54
N HIS A 200 -15.23 13.48 3.22
CA HIS A 200 -15.94 12.94 2.06
C HIS A 200 -15.51 13.67 0.78
N SER A 201 -15.27 12.90 -0.27
CA SER A 201 -15.00 13.40 -1.61
C SER A 201 -15.87 12.73 -2.68
N VAL A 202 -15.93 13.37 -3.85
CA VAL A 202 -16.50 12.79 -5.08
C VAL A 202 -15.42 12.78 -6.15
N SER A 203 -15.43 11.78 -7.03
CA SER A 203 -14.44 11.71 -8.10
C SER A 203 -14.43 12.98 -8.96
N MET A 204 -13.25 13.37 -9.43
CA MET A 204 -13.09 14.45 -10.40
C MET A 204 -13.71 14.11 -11.77
N TYR A 205 -13.97 12.82 -12.03
CA TYR A 205 -14.55 12.31 -13.27
C TYR A 205 -16.00 11.84 -13.05
N ALA A 206 -16.73 11.63 -14.13
CA ALA A 206 -18.08 11.06 -14.09
C ALA A 206 -18.38 10.16 -15.30
N GLY A 207 -19.34 9.25 -15.14
CA GLY A 207 -19.87 8.39 -16.20
C GLY A 207 -18.80 7.52 -16.86
N THR A 208 -18.84 7.41 -18.18
CA THR A 208 -17.91 6.57 -18.96
C THR A 208 -16.45 6.99 -18.77
N ASN A 209 -16.16 8.28 -18.56
CA ASN A 209 -14.81 8.76 -18.32
C ASN A 209 -14.27 8.26 -16.98
N ASP A 210 -15.09 8.30 -15.93
CA ASP A 210 -14.68 7.77 -14.62
C ASP A 210 -14.47 6.26 -14.67
N ALA A 211 -15.35 5.53 -15.36
CA ALA A 211 -15.19 4.10 -15.58
C ALA A 211 -13.87 3.76 -16.31
N LEU A 212 -13.47 4.55 -17.32
CA LEU A 212 -12.22 4.35 -18.04
C LEU A 212 -11.01 4.60 -17.14
N VAL A 213 -10.99 5.70 -16.38
CA VAL A 213 -9.89 6.00 -15.46
C VAL A 213 -9.79 4.93 -14.35
N GLN A 214 -10.93 4.52 -13.81
CA GLN A 214 -11.01 3.47 -12.79
C GLN A 214 -10.45 2.12 -13.27
N TRP A 215 -10.80 1.68 -14.49
CA TRP A 215 -10.33 0.40 -15.03
C TRP A 215 -8.98 0.48 -15.76
N TRP A 216 -8.46 1.68 -15.96
CA TRP A 216 -7.04 1.85 -16.28
C TRP A 216 -6.17 1.72 -15.03
N TYR A 217 -6.68 2.20 -13.88
CA TYR A 217 -6.04 2.02 -12.57
C TYR A 217 -6.11 0.59 -12.04
N GLY A 218 -7.31 -0.02 -12.07
CA GLY A 218 -7.58 -1.37 -11.56
C GLY A 218 -6.98 -2.47 -12.41
#